data_AF-A0A847HVW8-F1
#
_entry.id   AF-A0A847HVW8-F1
#
_cell.length_a   1.000
_cell.length_b   1.000
_cell.length_c   1.000
_cell.angle_alpha   90.00
_cell.angle_beta   90.00
_cell.angle_gamma   90.00
#
_symmetry.space_group_name_H-M   'P 1'
#
loop_
_entity.id
_entity.type
_entity.pdbx_description
1 polymer ?
#
loop_
_entity_poly.entity_id
_entity_poly.type
_entity_poly.pdbx_seq_one_letter_code
_entity_poly.pdbx_strand_id
1 'polypeptide(L)' 'MPPIPDVPALVRGELVELRAPAVEHVDPIVEAVTESLAELKPWMPWATDAYDREGAELSLRRAIAAFVT' A
#
# COMPACT_ATOMS: atom_id res chain seq x y z
N MET A 1 0.62 -3.45 -25.91
CA MET A 1 0.75 -3.45 -24.44
C MET A 1 1.14 -4.86 -24.04
N PRO A 2 2.21 -5.07 -23.27
CA PRO A 2 2.57 -6.40 -22.80
C PRO A 2 1.43 -6.99 -21.95
N PRO A 3 1.24 -8.32 -21.94
CA PRO A 3 0.22 -8.95 -21.09
C PRO A 3 0.51 -8.65 -19.63
N ILE A 4 -0.54 -8.31 -18.87
CA ILE A 4 -0.45 -8.15 -17.41
C ILE A 4 -0.20 -9.55 -16.83
N PRO A 5 0.85 -9.74 -16.02
CA PRO A 5 1.09 -11.03 -15.37
C PRO A 5 -0.05 -11.34 -14.39
N ASP A 6 -0.51 -12.59 -14.40
CA ASP A 6 -1.42 -13.12 -13.38
C ASP A 6 -0.66 -13.21 -12.04
N VAL A 7 -1.02 -12.34 -11.10
CA VAL A 7 -0.39 -12.24 -9.78
C VAL A 7 -1.36 -12.80 -8.73
N PRO A 8 -0.95 -13.79 -7.92
CA PRO A 8 -1.82 -14.34 -6.89
C PRO A 8 -2.20 -13.29 -5.84
N ALA A 9 -3.45 -13.32 -5.39
CA ALA A 9 -3.96 -12.43 -4.35
C ALA A 9 -3.28 -12.64 -2.97
N LEU A 10 -2.60 -13.77 -2.78
CA LEU A 10 -1.89 -14.09 -1.55
C LEU A 10 -0.68 -14.99 -1.82
N VAL A 11 0.47 -14.58 -1.32
CA VAL A 11 1.70 -15.38 -1.24
C VAL A 11 2.08 -15.51 0.23
N ARG A 12 2.18 -16.75 0.73
CA ARG A 12 2.56 -17.02 2.12
C ARG A 12 4.00 -17.49 2.21
N GLY A 13 4.77 -16.83 3.07
CA GLY A 13 6.03 -17.35 3.60
C GLY A 13 5.83 -17.97 4.98
N GLU A 14 6.94 -18.33 5.63
CA GLU A 14 6.92 -18.92 6.98
C GLU A 14 6.51 -17.91 8.06
N LEU A 15 6.87 -16.63 7.90
CA LEU A 15 6.65 -15.57 8.90
C LEU A 15 5.84 -14.37 8.38
N VAL A 16 5.63 -14.30 7.06
CA VAL A 16 5.04 -13.11 6.41
C VAL A 16 4.10 -13.52 5.30
N GLU A 17 3.11 -12.67 5.05
CA GLU A 17 2.18 -12.79 3.94
C GLU A 17 2.27 -11.56 3.05
N LEU A 18 2.31 -11.77 1.73
CA LEU A 18 2.11 -10.73 0.73
C LEU A 18 0.69 -10.88 0.19
N ARG A 19 -0.15 -9.86 0.40
CA ARG A 19 -1.57 -9.89 0.08
C ARG A 19 -1.96 -8.77 -0.87
N ALA A 20 -2.97 -9.02 -1.68
CA ALA A 20 -3.61 -8.00 -2.50
C ALA A 20 -4.07 -6.80 -1.64
N PRO A 21 -4.03 -5.58 -2.18
CA PRO A 21 -4.56 -4.42 -1.48
C PRO A 21 -6.07 -4.61 -1.21
N ALA A 22 -6.53 -4.17 -0.04
CA ALA A 22 -7.92 -4.27 0.40
C ALA A 22 -8.25 -3.07 1.29
N VAL A 23 -9.51 -2.61 1.30
CA VAL A 23 -9.91 -1.38 2.00
C VAL A 23 -9.74 -1.47 3.52
N GLU A 24 -9.75 -2.68 4.06
CA GLU A 24 -9.52 -2.99 5.47
C GLU A 24 -8.07 -2.69 5.89
N HIS A 25 -7.15 -2.51 4.93
CA HIS A 25 -5.75 -2.20 5.22
C HIS A 25 -5.47 -0.70 5.40
N VAL A 26 -6.45 0.20 5.21
CA VAL A 26 -6.22 1.66 5.32
C VAL A 26 -5.66 2.03 6.70
N ASP A 27 -6.33 1.64 7.78
CA ASP A 27 -5.92 2.07 9.12
C ASP A 27 -4.53 1.52 9.52
N PRO A 28 -4.22 0.23 9.32
CA PRO A 28 -2.87 -0.30 9.56
C PRO A 28 -1.77 0.35 8.72
N ILE A 29 -2.08 0.72 7.46
CA ILE A 29 -1.12 1.41 6.59
C ILE A 29 -0.84 2.81 7.13
N VAL A 30 -1.88 3.55 7.50
CA VAL A 30 -1.75 4.91 8.03
C VAL A 30 -0.92 4.89 9.30
N GLU A 31 -1.22 3.98 10.23
CA GLU A 31 -0.46 3.81 11.48
C GLU A 31 1.03 3.57 11.20
N ALA A 32 1.36 2.57 10.37
CA ALA A 32 2.74 2.22 10.07
C ALA A 32 3.52 3.35 9.36
N VAL A 33 2.86 4.04 8.42
CA VAL A 33 3.48 5.17 7.69
C VAL A 33 3.66 6.38 8.60
N THR A 34 2.68 6.71 9.43
CA THR A 34 2.78 7.82 10.38
C THR A 34 3.89 7.59 11.39
N GLU A 35 4.01 6.37 11.92
CA GLU A 35 5.10 6.00 12.84
C GLU A 35 6.49 6.20 12.20
N SER A 36 6.62 5.89 10.91
CA SER A 36 7.89 5.96 10.17
C SER A 36 8.06 7.23 9.34
N LEU A 37 7.19 8.25 9.50
CA LEU A 37 7.09 9.34 8.52
C LEU A 37 8.38 10.17 8.42
N ALA A 38 9.03 10.42 9.56
CA ALA A 38 10.26 11.20 9.62
C ALA A 38 11.41 10.49 8.87
N GLU A 39 11.47 9.17 9.01
CA GLU A 39 12.47 8.29 8.40
C GLU A 39 12.18 8.06 6.91
N LEU A 40 10.92 8.08 6.50
CA LEU A 40 10.50 7.91 5.11
C LEU A 40 10.76 9.15 4.25
N LYS A 41 10.57 10.35 4.80
CA LYS A 41 10.71 11.66 4.10
C LYS A 41 11.94 11.79 3.19
N PRO A 42 13.17 11.41 3.62
CA PRO A 42 14.36 11.55 2.78
C PRO A 42 14.37 10.65 1.54
N TRP A 43 13.58 9.56 1.55
CA TRP A 43 13.59 8.52 0.52
C TRP A 43 12.33 8.51 -0.34
N MET A 44 11.22 8.98 0.21
CA MET A 44 9.88 8.83 -0.36
C MET A 44 9.27 10.22 -0.62
N PRO A 45 9.24 10.71 -1.88
CA PRO A 45 8.71 12.03 -2.20
C PRO A 45 7.24 12.25 -1.80
N TRP A 46 6.46 11.17 -1.67
CA TRP A 46 5.06 11.19 -1.24
C TRP A 46 4.88 11.30 0.28
N ALA A 47 5.91 10.97 1.07
CA ALA A 47 5.87 10.95 2.52
C ALA A 47 6.03 12.39 3.05
N THR A 48 4.97 13.18 3.01
CA THR A 48 4.97 14.58 3.43
C THR A 48 4.23 14.78 4.76
N ASP A 49 4.35 15.96 5.37
CA ASP A 49 3.54 16.33 6.54
C ASP A 49 2.03 16.39 6.26
N ALA A 50 1.62 16.32 4.99
CA ALA A 50 0.23 16.23 4.58
C ALA A 50 -0.25 14.77 4.41
N TYR A 51 0.55 13.77 4.77
CA TYR A 51 0.11 12.38 4.75
C TYR A 51 -1.00 12.15 5.78
N ASP A 52 -2.16 11.73 5.31
CA ASP A 52 -3.34 11.49 6.13
C ASP A 52 -4.12 10.25 5.68
N ARG A 53 -5.18 9.93 6.43
CA ARG A 53 -6.02 8.77 6.19
C ARG A 53 -6.78 8.84 4.86
N GLU A 54 -7.29 10.01 4.49
CA GLU A 54 -8.06 10.18 3.26
C GLU A 54 -7.17 9.97 2.02
N GLY A 55 -5.98 10.55 2.02
CA GLY A 55 -4.97 10.35 0.99
C GLY A 55 -4.51 8.89 0.90
N ALA A 56 -4.30 8.24 2.05
CA ALA A 56 -3.97 6.82 2.10
C ALA A 56 -5.09 5.94 1.51
N GLU A 57 -6.36 6.20 1.85
CA GLU A 57 -7.52 5.49 1.33
C GLU A 57 -7.66 5.68 -0.19
N LEU A 58 -7.49 6.90 -0.70
CA LEU A 58 -7.52 7.18 -2.13
C LEU A 58 -6.41 6.45 -2.88
N SER A 59 -5.19 6.46 -2.34
CA SER A 59 -4.05 5.74 -2.90
C SER A 59 -4.32 4.23 -2.95
N LEU A 60 -4.84 3.67 -1.85
CA LEU A 60 -5.14 2.24 -1.75
C LEU A 60 -6.25 1.82 -2.71
N ARG A 61 -7.32 2.61 -2.87
CA ARG A 61 -8.37 2.34 -3.87
C ARG A 61 -7.83 2.31 -5.29
N ARG A 62 -6.87 3.18 -5.63
CA ARG A 62 -6.17 3.13 -6.92
C ARG A 62 -5.34 1.86 -7.06
N ALA A 63 -4.66 1.43 -6.00
CA ALA A 63 -3.92 0.17 -6.01
C ALA A 63 -4.85 -1.04 -6.19
N ILE A 64 -6.02 -1.07 -5.54
CA ILE A 64 -7.05 -2.10 -5.74
C ILE A 64 -7.50 -2.12 -7.21
N ALA A 65 -7.81 -0.96 -7.79
CA ALA A 65 -8.23 -0.89 -9.19
C ALA A 65 -7.12 -1.31 -10.18
N ALA A 66 -5.85 -1.11 -9.82
CA ALA A 66 -4.71 -1.51 -10.63
C ALA A 66 -4.35 -3.00 -10.47
N PHE A 67 -4.78 -3.64 -9.38
CA PHE A 67 -4.59 -5.07 -9.15
C PHE A 67 -5.60 -5.86 -10.00
N VAL A 68 -5.17 -6.24 -11.21
CA VAL A 68 -5.95 -7.06 -12.14
C VAL A 68 -5.57 -8.53 -11.91
N THR A 69 -6.53 -9.32 -11.45
CA THR A 69 -6.48 -10.79 -11.44
C THR A 69 -7.17 -11.34 -12.67
#